data_AF-B3NVI2-F1
#
_entry.id   AF-B3NVI2-F1
#
_cell.length_a   1.000
_cell.length_b   1.000
_cell.length_c   1.000
_cell.angle_alpha   90.00
_cell.angle_beta   90.00
_cell.angle_gamma   90.00
#
_symmetry.space_group_name_H-M   'P 1'
#
loop_
_entity.id
_entity.type
_entity.pdbx_description
1 polymer ?
#
loop_
_entity_poly.entity_id
_entity_poly.type
_entity_poly.pdbx_seq_one_letter_code
_entity_poly.pdbx_strand_id
1 'polypeptide(L)'
;MSDPLIICVCDYWRRCHYHNRPNREAGDSCPKLKLLRRLRIHVDAINGNYYLREFLHQKVLAQSLRHTNGVQLVWLQFEEPEKDTIDYRFADMLAHTLWEHIEVEHLMSWLSTLGGGFSALGEQFERCAETAGKISLQQLKIGLRLGDPFLQTRCKLYFSISLIQRGQLRAAKHLIRKQYDFARRNVEKDVRLVRMCLGIWQRLSYEYEQRRMRKRRN
;
A
#
# COMPACT_ATOMS: atom_id res chain seq x y z
N MET A 1 37.32 -37.48 -14.58
CA MET A 1 36.30 -36.46 -14.29
C MET A 1 36.99 -35.11 -14.22
N SER A 2 36.58 -34.12 -15.02
CA SER A 2 37.27 -32.83 -15.14
C SER A 2 36.88 -31.89 -14.01
N ASP A 3 37.84 -31.45 -13.18
CA ASP A 3 37.67 -30.54 -12.04
C ASP A 3 36.71 -29.37 -12.35
N PRO A 4 35.65 -29.11 -11.55
CA PRO A 4 34.67 -28.07 -11.84
C PRO A 4 35.30 -26.67 -11.92
N LEU A 5 34.73 -25.79 -12.75
CA LEU A 5 35.16 -24.39 -12.81
C LEU A 5 34.86 -23.71 -11.47
N ILE A 6 35.91 -23.27 -10.79
CA ILE A 6 35.78 -22.54 -9.53
C ILE A 6 35.47 -21.09 -9.88
N ILE A 7 34.45 -20.53 -9.23
CA ILE A 7 34.08 -19.12 -9.39
C ILE A 7 34.32 -18.44 -8.05
N CYS A 8 35.14 -17.41 -8.04
CA CYS A 8 35.35 -16.53 -6.90
C CYS A 8 34.71 -15.18 -7.20
N VAL A 9 33.79 -14.74 -6.33
CA VAL A 9 33.21 -13.41 -6.37
C VAL A 9 33.85 -12.59 -5.26
N CYS A 10 34.58 -11.55 -5.63
CA CYS A 10 35.01 -10.50 -4.72
C CYS A 10 33.93 -9.42 -4.76
N ASP A 11 33.13 -9.32 -3.70
CA ASP A 11 32.08 -8.31 -3.60
C ASP A 11 32.66 -6.90 -3.40
N TYR A 12 31.78 -5.90 -3.45
CA TYR A 12 32.14 -4.49 -3.28
C TYR A 12 32.76 -4.19 -1.90
N TRP A 13 32.49 -5.02 -0.88
CA TRP A 13 33.11 -4.95 0.45
C TRP A 13 34.45 -5.73 0.53
N ARG A 14 34.98 -6.20 -0.60
CA ARG A 14 36.19 -7.03 -0.71
C ARG A 14 36.09 -8.39 -0.03
N ARG A 15 34.87 -8.90 0.21
CA ARG A 15 34.67 -10.26 0.72
C ARG A 15 34.65 -11.22 -0.46
N CYS A 16 35.36 -12.34 -0.30
CA CYS A 16 35.49 -13.36 -1.34
C CYS A 16 34.54 -14.52 -1.07
N HIS A 17 33.65 -14.79 -2.03
CA HIS A 17 32.69 -15.89 -2.01
C HIS A 17 33.08 -16.91 -3.08
N TYR A 18 33.31 -18.15 -2.66
CA TYR A 18 33.72 -19.22 -3.58
C TYR A 18 32.53 -20.11 -3.90
N HIS A 19 32.24 -20.29 -5.18
CA HIS A 19 31.25 -21.22 -5.69
C HIS A 19 31.92 -22.37 -6.43
N ASN A 20 31.27 -23.54 -6.41
CA ASN A 20 31.76 -24.80 -7.02
C ASN A 20 33.14 -25.25 -6.51
N ARG A 21 33.57 -24.73 -5.35
CA ARG A 21 34.78 -25.18 -4.68
C ARG A 21 34.47 -26.53 -4.01
N PRO A 22 35.23 -27.60 -4.27
CA PRO A 22 35.02 -28.86 -3.57
C PRO A 22 35.19 -28.67 -2.05
N ASN A 23 34.32 -29.29 -1.26
CA ASN A 23 34.41 -29.26 0.20
C ASN A 23 35.72 -29.94 0.63
N ARG A 24 36.41 -29.34 1.60
CA ARG A 24 37.54 -29.98 2.27
C ARG A 24 36.99 -30.85 3.38
N GLU A 25 37.26 -32.16 3.35
CA GLU A 25 37.04 -33.03 4.51
C GLU A 25 38.24 -32.92 5.47
N ALA A 26 37.96 -33.00 6.77
CA ALA A 26 38.99 -32.93 7.81
C ALA A 26 39.86 -34.20 7.76
N GLY A 27 41.00 -34.12 7.09
CA GLY A 27 41.92 -35.25 6.91
C GLY A 27 42.70 -35.21 5.59
N ASP A 28 42.30 -34.36 4.64
CA ASP A 28 43.02 -34.21 3.37
C ASP A 28 44.42 -33.63 3.60
N SER A 29 45.43 -34.44 3.27
CA SER A 29 46.82 -34.00 3.17
C SER A 29 46.92 -32.76 2.27
N CYS A 30 47.69 -31.75 2.70
CA CYS A 30 47.81 -30.47 2.01
C CYS A 30 48.23 -30.71 0.54
N PRO A 31 47.35 -30.53 -0.47
CA PRO A 31 47.73 -30.85 -1.82
C PRO A 31 48.76 -29.82 -2.28
N LYS A 32 49.81 -30.29 -2.99
CA LYS A 32 50.77 -29.43 -3.69
C LYS A 32 50.01 -28.29 -4.37
N LEU A 33 50.43 -27.03 -4.14
CA LEU A 33 49.83 -25.82 -4.70
C LEU A 33 49.66 -25.97 -6.22
N LYS A 34 48.48 -26.42 -6.66
CA LYS A 34 48.15 -26.55 -8.08
C LYS A 34 47.98 -25.12 -8.61
N LEU A 35 48.89 -24.68 -9.48
CA LEU A 35 48.78 -23.41 -10.17
C LEU A 35 47.52 -23.44 -11.04
N LEU A 36 46.46 -22.76 -10.61
CA LEU A 36 45.21 -22.66 -11.35
C LEU A 36 45.32 -21.53 -12.38
N ARG A 37 44.89 -21.80 -13.62
CA ARG A 37 44.77 -20.74 -14.64
C ARG A 37 43.58 -19.85 -14.31
N ARG A 38 43.87 -18.63 -13.83
CA ARG A 38 42.89 -17.64 -13.39
C ARG A 38 42.55 -16.66 -14.49
N LEU A 39 41.25 -16.41 -14.70
CA LEU A 39 40.73 -15.28 -15.43
C LEU A 39 40.18 -14.26 -14.42
N ARG A 40 40.61 -13.00 -14.50
CA ARG A 40 40.08 -11.91 -13.67
C ARG A 40 39.21 -11.01 -14.53
N ILE A 41 37.99 -10.75 -14.07
CA ILE A 41 37.02 -9.89 -14.76
C ILE A 41 36.60 -8.80 -13.78
N HIS A 42 36.75 -7.56 -14.21
CA HIS A 42 36.23 -6.37 -13.52
C HIS A 42 34.92 -6.00 -14.16
N VAL A 43 33.88 -5.85 -13.34
CA VAL A 43 32.52 -5.61 -13.82
C VAL A 43 31.72 -4.94 -12.71
N ASP A 44 30.79 -4.06 -13.08
CA ASP A 44 29.84 -3.51 -12.11
C ASP A 44 29.01 -4.63 -11.47
N ALA A 45 28.55 -4.42 -10.24
CA ALA A 45 27.82 -5.43 -9.49
C ALA A 45 26.55 -5.95 -10.20
N ILE A 46 25.92 -5.15 -11.06
CA ILE A 46 24.71 -5.52 -11.80
C ILE A 46 25.06 -6.54 -12.89
N ASN A 47 25.97 -6.18 -13.81
CA ASN A 47 26.46 -7.08 -14.86
C ASN A 47 27.18 -8.29 -14.28
N GLY A 48 27.90 -8.10 -13.17
CA GLY A 48 28.54 -9.17 -12.41
C GLY A 48 27.57 -10.22 -11.90
N ASN A 49 26.38 -9.82 -11.43
CA ASN A 49 25.32 -10.74 -11.04
C ASN A 49 24.78 -11.54 -12.24
N TYR A 50 24.64 -10.92 -13.41
CA TYR A 50 24.27 -11.66 -14.64
C TYR A 50 25.34 -12.69 -15.00
N TYR A 51 26.61 -12.31 -15.03
CA TYR A 51 27.71 -13.23 -15.31
C TYR A 51 27.79 -14.37 -14.30
N LEU A 52 27.60 -14.09 -13.01
CA LEU A 52 27.55 -15.11 -11.97
C LEU A 52 26.41 -16.11 -12.24
N ARG A 53 25.21 -15.62 -12.59
CA ARG A 53 24.09 -16.50 -12.95
C ARG A 53 24.38 -17.36 -14.17
N GLU A 54 24.98 -16.79 -15.21
CA GLU A 54 25.42 -17.53 -16.40
C GLU A 54 26.40 -18.65 -16.06
N PHE A 55 27.42 -18.35 -15.26
CA PHE A 55 28.44 -19.33 -14.87
C PHE A 55 27.88 -20.45 -13.99
N LEU A 56 26.92 -20.14 -13.12
CA LEU A 56 26.34 -21.13 -12.20
C LEU A 56 25.25 -21.98 -12.84
N HIS A 57 24.35 -21.37 -13.63
CA HIS A 57 23.10 -22.02 -14.07
C HIS A 57 23.14 -22.43 -15.53
N GLN A 58 23.58 -21.56 -16.44
CA GLN A 58 23.49 -21.82 -17.88
C GLN A 58 24.67 -22.64 -18.42
N LYS A 59 25.83 -22.58 -17.75
CA LYS A 59 27.04 -23.42 -17.98
C LYS A 59 27.69 -23.33 -19.36
N VAL A 60 27.05 -22.78 -20.40
CA VAL A 60 27.60 -22.65 -21.77
C VAL A 60 28.89 -21.83 -21.77
N LEU A 61 28.86 -20.65 -21.15
CA LEU A 61 30.04 -19.79 -21.05
C LEU A 61 31.14 -20.44 -20.19
N ALA A 62 30.75 -21.11 -19.10
CA ALA A 62 31.68 -21.83 -18.22
C ALA A 62 32.38 -22.98 -18.96
N GLN A 63 31.65 -23.73 -19.80
CA GLN A 63 32.21 -24.80 -20.62
C GLN A 63 33.14 -24.25 -21.71
N SER A 64 32.72 -23.20 -22.43
CA SER A 64 33.54 -22.57 -23.47
C SER A 64 34.87 -22.04 -22.92
N LEU A 65 34.85 -21.32 -21.79
CA LEU A 65 36.08 -20.82 -21.16
C LEU A 65 37.02 -21.94 -20.70
N ARG A 66 36.47 -23.09 -20.29
CA ARG A 66 37.28 -24.26 -19.92
C ARG A 66 37.89 -24.93 -21.15
N HIS A 67 37.09 -25.21 -22.16
CA HIS A 67 37.51 -25.98 -23.33
C HIS A 67 38.43 -25.18 -24.25
N THR A 68 38.11 -23.91 -24.48
CA THR A 68 38.83 -23.05 -25.43
C THR A 68 40.03 -22.35 -24.78
N ASN A 69 39.87 -21.89 -23.53
CA ASN A 69 40.87 -21.05 -22.87
C ASN A 69 41.56 -21.73 -21.67
N GLY A 70 41.18 -22.96 -21.32
CA GLY A 70 41.79 -23.71 -20.20
C GLY A 70 41.62 -23.03 -18.84
N VAL A 71 40.61 -22.16 -18.68
CA VAL A 71 40.38 -21.42 -17.43
C VAL A 71 39.84 -22.37 -16.36
N GLN A 72 40.44 -22.33 -15.17
CA GLN A 72 40.06 -23.16 -14.02
C GLN A 72 39.46 -22.35 -12.87
N LEU A 73 39.80 -21.05 -12.80
CA LEU A 73 39.27 -20.11 -11.82
C LEU A 73 38.81 -18.84 -12.52
N VAL A 74 37.51 -18.52 -12.40
CA VAL A 74 37.00 -17.18 -12.75
C VAL A 74 36.95 -16.35 -11.48
N TRP A 75 37.60 -15.20 -11.53
CA TRP A 75 37.60 -14.21 -10.46
C TRP A 75 36.81 -12.99 -10.91
N LEU A 76 35.56 -12.89 -10.44
CA LEU A 76 34.71 -11.72 -10.64
C LEU A 76 35.01 -10.71 -9.55
N GLN A 77 35.44 -9.52 -9.94
CA GLN A 77 35.60 -8.40 -9.03
C GLN A 77 34.49 -7.39 -9.31
N PHE A 78 33.59 -7.26 -8.34
CA PHE A 78 32.47 -6.34 -8.45
C PHE A 78 32.91 -4.94 -8.07
N GLU A 79 32.57 -4.01 -8.94
CA GLU A 79 32.73 -2.57 -8.73
C GLU A 79 31.35 -1.96 -8.52
N GLU A 80 31.33 -0.81 -7.85
CA GLU A 80 30.11 -0.04 -7.66
C GLU A 80 29.59 0.39 -9.04
N PRO A 81 28.30 0.15 -9.35
CA PRO A 81 27.75 0.58 -10.62
C PRO A 81 27.78 2.11 -10.72
N GLU A 82 28.14 2.65 -11.89
CA GLU A 82 28.16 4.11 -12.12
C GLU A 82 26.77 4.76 -11.97
N LYS A 83 25.70 3.97 -12.07
CA LYS A 83 24.32 4.40 -11.93
C LYS A 83 23.58 3.44 -11.02
N ASP A 84 22.98 3.99 -9.97
CA ASP A 84 22.00 3.27 -9.17
C ASP A 84 20.82 2.85 -10.07
N THR A 85 20.48 1.57 -10.02
CA THR A 85 19.28 1.03 -10.71
C THR A 85 18.01 1.23 -9.90
N ILE A 86 18.14 1.58 -8.63
CA ILE A 86 17.01 1.83 -7.73
C ILE A 86 16.59 3.29 -7.92
N ASP A 87 15.34 3.48 -8.35
CA ASP A 87 14.75 4.81 -8.44
C ASP A 87 14.33 5.30 -7.05
N TYR A 88 15.31 5.81 -6.30
CA TYR A 88 15.08 6.37 -4.96
C TYR A 88 14.12 7.55 -4.98
N ARG A 89 14.10 8.35 -6.06
CA ARG A 89 13.17 9.49 -6.18
C ARG A 89 11.73 9.00 -6.26
N PHE A 90 11.47 8.01 -7.11
CA PHE A 90 10.16 7.40 -7.19
C PHE A 90 9.78 6.71 -5.88
N ALA A 91 10.72 6.00 -5.24
CA ALA A 91 10.49 5.36 -3.95
C ALA A 91 10.10 6.38 -2.87
N ASP A 92 10.78 7.52 -2.79
CA ASP A 92 10.46 8.59 -1.84
C ASP A 92 9.10 9.24 -2.13
N MET A 93 8.81 9.54 -3.41
CA MET A 93 7.50 10.07 -3.82
C MET A 93 6.35 9.11 -3.47
N LEU A 94 6.55 7.81 -3.72
CA LEU A 94 5.60 6.77 -3.38
C LEU A 94 5.42 6.65 -1.87
N ALA A 95 6.51 6.66 -1.11
CA ALA A 95 6.48 6.59 0.34
C ALA A 95 5.70 7.76 0.95
N HIS A 96 5.96 8.99 0.50
CA HIS A 96 5.20 10.17 0.94
C HIS A 96 3.71 10.05 0.63
N THR A 97 3.36 9.68 -0.60
CA THR A 97 1.95 9.52 -1.02
C THR A 97 1.24 8.44 -0.20
N LEU A 98 1.93 7.33 0.08
CA LEU A 98 1.40 6.25 0.88
C LEU A 98 1.16 6.67 2.33
N TRP A 99 2.11 7.39 2.92
CA TRP A 99 1.97 7.92 4.29
C TRP A 99 0.78 8.87 4.41
N GLU A 100 0.63 9.82 3.49
CA GLU A 100 -0.54 10.71 3.46
C GLU A 100 -1.85 9.92 3.36
N HIS A 101 -1.89 8.88 2.54
CA HIS A 101 -3.07 8.03 2.41
C HIS A 101 -3.39 7.27 3.70
N ILE A 102 -2.38 6.68 4.35
CA ILE A 102 -2.52 5.95 5.62
C ILE A 102 -3.05 6.88 6.72
N GLU A 103 -2.49 8.08 6.84
CA GLU A 103 -2.91 9.06 7.85
C GLU A 103 -4.37 9.49 7.64
N VAL A 104 -4.77 9.71 6.39
CA VAL A 104 -6.14 10.09 6.06
C VAL A 104 -7.13 8.95 6.36
N GLU A 105 -6.81 7.72 5.99
CA GLU A 105 -7.65 6.54 6.29
C GLU A 105 -7.76 6.33 7.81
N HIS A 106 -6.66 6.47 8.55
CA HIS A 106 -6.68 6.38 10.00
C HIS A 106 -7.58 7.46 10.63
N LEU A 107 -7.45 8.71 10.18
CA LEU A 107 -8.29 9.81 10.65
C LEU A 107 -9.77 9.58 10.30
N MET A 108 -10.09 9.08 9.11
CA MET A 108 -11.45 8.71 8.72
C MET A 108 -12.04 7.61 9.61
N SER A 109 -11.26 6.61 9.97
CA SER A 109 -11.68 5.52 10.86
C SER A 109 -12.06 6.03 12.25
N TRP A 110 -11.21 6.90 12.82
CA TRP A 110 -11.46 7.50 14.13
C TRP A 110 -12.67 8.43 14.12
N LEU A 111 -12.77 9.31 13.13
CA LEU A 111 -13.90 10.24 13.00
C LEU A 111 -15.22 9.48 12.77
N SER A 112 -15.20 8.36 12.04
CA SER A 112 -16.40 7.54 11.82
C SER A 112 -16.85 6.86 13.12
N THR A 113 -15.90 6.33 13.89
CA THR A 113 -16.18 5.69 15.19
C THR A 113 -16.76 6.70 16.19
N LEU A 114 -16.09 7.85 16.35
CA LEU A 114 -16.55 8.91 17.24
C LEU A 114 -17.88 9.51 16.76
N GLY A 115 -18.01 9.76 15.46
CA GLY A 115 -19.23 10.29 14.85
C GLY A 115 -20.43 9.35 15.06
N GLY A 116 -20.23 8.03 14.91
CA GLY A 116 -21.23 7.03 15.22
C GLY A 116 -21.64 7.04 16.70
N GLY A 117 -20.68 7.11 17.61
CA GLY A 117 -20.94 7.18 19.06
C GLY A 117 -21.73 8.44 19.46
N PHE A 118 -21.31 9.62 19.02
CA PHE A 118 -22.05 10.86 19.27
C PHE A 118 -23.44 10.85 18.59
N SER A 119 -23.55 10.29 17.39
CA SER A 119 -24.83 10.14 16.71
C SER A 119 -25.76 9.19 17.44
N ALA A 120 -25.28 8.14 18.10
CA ALA A 120 -26.12 7.24 18.89
C ALA A 120 -26.70 7.97 20.11
N LEU A 121 -25.89 8.79 20.80
CA LEU A 121 -26.31 9.60 21.94
C LEU A 121 -27.17 10.81 21.54
N GLY A 122 -27.10 11.24 20.28
CA GLY A 122 -27.75 12.44 19.77
C GLY A 122 -29.29 12.44 19.83
N GLU A 123 -29.93 11.28 20.02
CA GLU A 123 -31.39 11.21 20.23
C GLU A 123 -31.82 11.74 21.60
N GLN A 124 -30.95 11.60 22.60
CA GLN A 124 -31.22 12.02 23.98
C GLN A 124 -30.60 13.38 24.29
N PHE A 125 -29.41 13.65 23.71
CA PHE A 125 -28.62 14.82 24.02
C PHE A 125 -28.34 15.63 22.75
N GLU A 126 -29.00 16.78 22.62
CA GLU A 126 -28.86 17.66 21.45
C GLU A 126 -27.40 18.08 21.20
N ARG A 127 -26.62 18.31 22.26
CA ARG A 127 -25.18 18.63 22.17
C ARG A 127 -24.38 17.51 21.49
N CYS A 128 -24.74 16.26 21.70
CA CYS A 128 -24.11 15.11 21.04
C CYS A 128 -24.46 15.09 19.55
N ALA A 129 -25.71 15.36 19.18
CA ALA A 129 -26.10 15.51 17.78
C ALA A 129 -25.35 16.66 17.09
N GLU A 130 -25.19 17.81 17.74
CA GLU A 130 -24.40 18.92 17.20
C GLU A 130 -22.93 18.52 16.98
N THR A 131 -22.35 17.76 17.93
CA THR A 131 -20.97 17.26 17.84
C THR A 131 -20.81 16.26 16.70
N ALA A 132 -21.75 15.32 16.54
CA ALA A 132 -21.78 14.40 15.40
C ALA A 132 -21.87 15.15 14.06
N GLY A 133 -22.63 16.24 14.01
CA GLY A 133 -22.70 17.13 12.85
C GLY A 133 -21.35 17.80 12.54
N LYS A 134 -20.65 18.32 13.55
CA LYS A 134 -19.31 18.91 13.40
C LYS A 134 -18.30 17.88 12.90
N ILE A 135 -18.32 16.66 13.43
CA ILE A 135 -17.48 15.55 12.97
C ILE A 135 -17.77 15.23 11.50
N SER A 136 -19.05 15.11 11.12
CA SER A 136 -19.45 14.84 9.73
C SER A 136 -18.94 15.91 8.75
N LEU A 137 -18.92 17.19 9.18
CA LEU A 137 -18.36 18.28 8.37
C LEU A 137 -16.83 18.20 8.26
N GLN A 138 -16.12 17.78 9.30
CA GLN A 138 -14.68 17.52 9.22
C GLN A 138 -14.38 16.36 8.27
N GLN A 139 -15.17 15.28 8.33
CA GLN A 139 -15.06 14.17 7.39
C GLN A 139 -15.30 14.64 5.95
N LEU A 140 -16.29 15.52 5.73
CA LEU A 140 -16.56 16.08 4.41
C LEU A 140 -15.37 16.91 3.88
N LYS A 141 -14.70 17.70 4.72
CA LYS A 141 -13.50 18.46 4.31
C LYS A 141 -12.40 17.53 3.81
N ILE A 142 -12.21 16.40 4.48
CA ILE A 142 -11.23 15.39 4.08
C ILE A 142 -11.66 14.72 2.77
N GLY A 143 -12.93 14.32 2.64
CA GLY A 143 -13.46 13.77 1.39
C GLY A 143 -13.40 14.74 0.20
N LEU A 144 -13.47 16.05 0.44
CA LEU A 144 -13.24 17.07 -0.59
C LEU A 144 -11.77 17.13 -1.01
N ARG A 145 -10.83 17.07 -0.05
CA ARG A 145 -9.38 17.04 -0.33
C ARG A 145 -8.96 15.78 -1.11
N LEU A 146 -9.55 14.62 -0.79
CA LEU A 146 -9.30 13.37 -1.50
C LEU A 146 -9.95 13.32 -2.89
N GLY A 147 -10.93 14.18 -3.17
CA GLY A 147 -11.69 14.13 -4.42
C GLY A 147 -12.62 12.92 -4.55
N ASP A 148 -12.93 12.19 -3.46
CA ASP A 148 -13.85 11.04 -3.52
C ASP A 148 -15.32 11.50 -3.36
N PRO A 149 -16.14 11.48 -4.43
CA PRO A 149 -17.53 11.91 -4.36
C PRO A 149 -18.42 10.95 -3.53
N PHE A 150 -18.05 9.67 -3.40
CA PHE A 150 -18.80 8.69 -2.61
C PHE A 150 -18.60 8.93 -1.12
N LEU A 151 -17.35 9.14 -0.68
CA LEU A 151 -17.06 9.57 0.70
C LEU A 151 -17.78 10.89 1.03
N GLN A 152 -17.69 11.90 0.16
CA GLN A 152 -18.39 13.17 0.37
C GLN A 152 -19.91 12.96 0.54
N THR A 153 -20.51 12.06 -0.23
CA THR A 153 -21.94 11.75 -0.13
C THR A 153 -22.26 11.08 1.21
N ARG A 154 -21.45 10.10 1.65
CA ARG A 154 -21.58 9.47 2.98
C ARG A 154 -21.49 10.51 4.11
N CYS A 155 -20.52 11.41 4.07
CA CYS A 155 -20.37 12.48 5.07
C CYS A 155 -21.57 13.42 5.11
N LYS A 156 -22.13 13.79 3.94
CA LYS A 156 -23.37 14.60 3.86
C LYS A 156 -24.57 13.86 4.43
N LEU A 157 -24.66 12.54 4.23
CA LEU A 157 -25.69 11.70 4.83
C LEU A 157 -25.54 11.63 6.35
N TYR A 158 -24.33 11.44 6.89
CA TYR A 158 -24.09 11.51 8.34
C TYR A 158 -24.46 12.87 8.93
N PHE A 159 -24.10 13.95 8.23
CA PHE A 159 -24.52 15.29 8.64
C PHE A 159 -26.05 15.42 8.64
N SER A 160 -26.75 14.85 7.64
CA SER A 160 -28.21 14.87 7.60
C SER A 160 -28.86 14.17 8.80
N ILE A 161 -28.25 13.11 9.35
CA ILE A 161 -28.71 12.47 10.57
C ILE A 161 -28.65 13.46 11.74
N SER A 162 -27.54 14.20 11.89
CA SER A 162 -27.44 15.22 12.94
C SER A 162 -28.50 16.32 12.81
N LEU A 163 -28.89 16.68 11.58
CA LEU A 163 -29.97 17.64 11.33
C LEU A 163 -31.33 17.08 11.75
N ILE A 164 -31.58 15.79 11.51
CA ILE A 164 -32.81 15.12 11.94
C ILE A 164 -32.93 15.16 13.47
N GLN A 165 -31.86 14.78 14.17
CA GLN A 165 -31.80 14.75 15.64
C GLN A 165 -32.05 16.12 16.27
N ARG A 166 -31.62 17.19 15.60
CA ARG A 166 -31.82 18.59 16.01
C ARG A 166 -33.15 19.18 15.53
N GLY A 167 -34.05 18.37 14.99
CA GLY A 167 -35.36 18.80 14.48
C GLY A 167 -35.33 19.64 13.20
N GLN A 168 -34.18 19.78 12.54
CA GLN A 168 -33.98 20.52 11.30
C GLN A 168 -34.42 19.71 10.06
N LEU A 169 -35.64 19.16 10.10
CA LEU A 169 -36.13 18.14 9.18
C LEU A 169 -36.20 18.61 7.71
N ARG A 170 -36.43 19.91 7.46
CA ARG A 170 -36.48 20.46 6.09
C ARG A 170 -35.11 20.45 5.41
N ALA A 171 -34.09 20.88 6.14
CA ALA A 171 -32.70 20.89 5.65
C ALA A 171 -32.21 19.46 5.40
N ALA A 172 -32.47 18.55 6.35
CA ALA A 172 -32.17 17.12 6.20
C ALA A 172 -32.82 16.53 4.94
N LYS A 173 -34.13 16.78 4.74
CA LYS A 173 -34.88 16.31 3.57
C LYS A 173 -34.24 16.72 2.25
N HIS A 174 -33.85 17.98 2.12
CA HIS A 174 -33.22 18.50 0.91
C HIS A 174 -31.87 17.81 0.65
N LEU A 175 -31.05 17.68 1.69
CA LEU A 175 -29.73 17.08 1.59
C LEU A 175 -29.80 15.60 1.19
N ILE A 176 -30.69 14.83 1.81
CA ILE A 176 -30.89 13.40 1.53
C ILE A 176 -31.36 13.20 0.09
N ARG A 177 -32.31 14.01 -0.41
CA ARG A 177 -32.77 13.92 -1.81
C ARG A 177 -31.64 14.12 -2.80
N LYS A 178 -30.83 15.16 -2.60
CA LYS A 178 -29.67 15.44 -3.44
C LYS A 178 -28.66 14.29 -3.45
N GLN A 179 -28.42 13.67 -2.28
CA GLN A 179 -27.51 12.52 -2.17
C GLN A 179 -28.12 11.25 -2.78
N TYR A 180 -29.43 11.04 -2.65
CA TYR A 180 -30.13 9.92 -3.26
C TYR A 180 -30.10 9.98 -4.79
N ASP A 181 -30.30 11.17 -5.38
CA ASP A 181 -30.20 11.34 -6.83
C ASP A 181 -28.79 11.02 -7.35
N PHE A 182 -27.74 11.45 -6.62
CA PHE A 182 -26.37 11.08 -6.91
C PHE A 182 -26.15 9.55 -6.80
N ALA A 183 -26.60 8.95 -5.70
CA ALA A 183 -26.46 7.52 -5.46
C ALA A 183 -27.20 6.69 -6.52
N ARG A 184 -28.41 7.10 -6.91
CA ARG A 184 -29.22 6.41 -7.93
C ARG A 184 -28.56 6.41 -9.30
N ARG A 185 -27.88 7.49 -9.68
CA ARG A 185 -27.11 7.58 -10.94
C ARG A 185 -25.84 6.74 -10.91
N ASN A 186 -25.37 6.34 -9.72
CA ASN A 186 -24.11 5.61 -9.52
C ASN A 186 -24.35 4.27 -8.78
N VAL A 187 -25.52 3.66 -8.94
CA VAL A 187 -25.92 2.43 -8.21
C VAL A 187 -24.90 1.30 -8.42
N GLU A 188 -24.41 1.13 -9.63
CA GLU A 188 -23.46 0.07 -9.99
C GLU A 188 -22.14 0.17 -9.23
N LYS A 189 -21.75 1.39 -8.82
CA LYS A 189 -20.51 1.64 -8.09
C LYS A 189 -20.66 1.44 -6.59
N ASP A 190 -21.79 1.85 -6.02
CA ASP A 190 -22.06 1.69 -4.59
C ASP A 190 -23.56 1.57 -4.28
N VAL A 191 -24.05 0.32 -4.31
CA VAL A 191 -25.42 -0.02 -3.93
C VAL A 191 -25.70 0.32 -2.47
N ARG A 192 -24.68 0.31 -1.59
CA ARG A 192 -24.87 0.57 -0.16
C ARG A 192 -25.26 2.03 0.07
N LEU A 193 -24.76 2.96 -0.74
CA LEU A 193 -25.10 4.38 -0.63
C LEU A 193 -26.59 4.66 -0.83
N VAL A 194 -27.23 3.95 -1.77
CA VAL A 194 -28.69 4.00 -1.97
C VAL A 194 -29.41 3.51 -0.73
N ARG A 195 -28.98 2.37 -0.15
CA ARG A 195 -29.56 1.81 1.08
C ARG A 195 -29.41 2.76 2.27
N MET A 196 -28.25 3.43 2.39
CA MET A 196 -28.04 4.46 3.42
C MET A 196 -29.05 5.60 3.29
N CYS A 197 -29.26 6.11 2.07
CA CYS A 197 -30.24 7.16 1.81
C CYS A 197 -31.65 6.73 2.23
N LEU A 198 -32.06 5.52 1.87
CA LEU A 198 -33.38 4.96 2.21
C LEU A 198 -33.55 4.80 3.72
N GLY A 199 -32.54 4.28 4.42
CA GLY A 199 -32.59 4.12 5.88
C GLY A 199 -32.71 5.46 6.61
N ILE A 200 -31.94 6.47 6.17
CA ILE A 200 -32.03 7.82 6.75
C ILE A 200 -33.37 8.48 6.41
N TRP A 201 -33.92 8.23 5.22
CA TRP A 201 -35.23 8.71 4.83
C TRP A 201 -36.36 8.14 5.69
N GLN A 202 -36.29 6.85 6.05
CA GLN A 202 -37.23 6.24 6.98
C GLN A 202 -37.19 6.94 8.35
N ARG A 203 -35.98 7.20 8.87
CA ARG A 203 -35.81 7.95 10.12
C ARG A 203 -36.37 9.37 10.05
N LEU A 204 -36.12 10.09 8.95
CA LEU A 204 -36.70 11.41 8.72
C LEU A 204 -38.24 11.36 8.71
N SER A 205 -38.80 10.34 8.07
CA SER A 205 -40.26 10.17 7.97
C SER A 205 -40.88 9.92 9.35
N TYR A 206 -40.26 9.06 10.15
CA TYR A 206 -40.65 8.81 11.54
C TYR A 206 -40.67 10.11 12.37
N GLU A 207 -39.63 10.95 12.26
CA GLU A 207 -39.60 12.22 12.99
C GLU A 207 -40.69 13.22 12.56
N TYR A 208 -41.04 13.25 11.27
CA TYR A 208 -42.19 14.04 10.80
C TYR A 208 -43.50 13.55 11.41
N GLU A 209 -43.70 12.24 11.50
CA GLU A 209 -44.89 11.63 12.10
C GLU A 209 -44.98 11.94 13.60
N GLN A 210 -43.88 11.76 14.34
CA GLN A 210 -43.82 12.13 15.76
C GLN A 210 -44.17 13.60 15.98
N ARG A 211 -43.60 14.50 15.16
CA ARG A 211 -43.90 15.93 15.25
C ARG A 211 -45.36 16.24 14.93
N ARG A 212 -45.98 15.53 13.97
CA ARG A 212 -47.40 15.69 13.64
C ARG A 212 -48.30 15.21 14.79
N MET A 213 -47.95 14.09 15.44
CA MET A 213 -48.70 13.56 16.57
C MET A 213 -48.63 14.50 17.78
N ARG A 214 -47.46 15.07 18.09
CA ARG A 214 -47.31 16.09 19.16
C ARG A 214 -48.18 17.32 18.91
N LYS A 215 -48.27 17.79 17.66
CA LYS A 215 -49.12 18.93 17.27
C LYS A 215 -50.62 18.68 17.35
N ARG A 216 -51.07 17.42 17.30
CA ARG A 216 -52.50 17.06 17.43
C ARG A 216 -52.94 16.92 18.89
N ARG A 217 -51.98 16.77 19.80
CA ARG A 217 -52.20 16.53 21.23
C ARG A 217 -52.14 17.81 22.06
N ASN A 218 -51.57 18.87 21.49
CA ASN A 218 -51.61 20.26 21.99
C ASN A 218 -52.67 21.02 21.21
#